data_AF-A0A928SY09-F1
#
_entry.id   AF-A0A928SY09-F1
#
_cell.length_a   1.000
_cell.length_b   1.000
_cell.length_c   1.000
_cell.angle_alpha   90.00
_cell.angle_beta   90.00
_cell.angle_gamma   90.00
#
_symmetry.space_group_name_H-M   'P 1'
#
loop_
_entity.id
_entity.type
_entity.pdbx_description
1 polymer ?
#
loop_
_entity_poly.entity_id
_entity_poly.type
_entity_poly.pdbx_seq_one_letter_code
_entity_poly.pdbx_strand_id
1 'polypeptide(L)'
;MTPGALVVAYLTAGLAAAALVLFRSRPRSWASVGSAAAAFALWPLWLPFALAPARERGPARREREAVQGISLAVARARDAVRGTDLEGALTARDAEAILQAVDRIGGRLDAIEGELAASAGPARRVTRLVALQDADRAALDEVRELAEMLATELTLARHGRGDGVEPLIVELRARVEALQNS
;
A
#
# COMPACT_ATOMS: atom_id res chain seq x y z
N MET A 1 25.44 -20.07 31.93
CA MET A 1 26.09 -19.20 30.92
C MET A 1 27.21 -18.45 31.61
N THR A 2 28.43 -18.48 31.05
CA THR A 2 29.55 -17.73 31.63
C THR A 2 29.36 -16.23 31.37
N PRO A 3 29.78 -15.34 32.29
CA PRO A 3 29.65 -13.89 32.11
C PRO A 3 30.32 -13.40 30.82
N GLY A 4 31.38 -14.09 30.35
CA GLY A 4 32.02 -13.81 29.07
C GLY A 4 31.12 -14.02 27.84
N ALA A 5 30.21 -15.00 27.87
CA ALA A 5 29.29 -15.25 26.76
C ALA A 5 28.25 -14.12 26.60
N LEU A 6 27.82 -13.51 27.70
CA LEU A 6 26.90 -12.38 27.69
C LEU A 6 27.56 -11.12 27.13
N VAL A 7 28.82 -10.87 27.47
CA VAL A 7 29.58 -9.73 26.96
C VAL A 7 29.81 -9.86 25.45
N VAL A 8 30.17 -11.06 24.97
CA VAL A 8 30.34 -11.31 23.53
C VAL A 8 29.04 -11.15 22.77
N ALA A 9 27.92 -11.68 23.29
CA ALA A 9 26.60 -11.52 22.66
C ALA A 9 26.14 -10.05 22.63
N TYR A 10 26.45 -9.27 23.67
CA TYR A 10 26.12 -7.85 23.75
C TYR A 10 26.92 -7.03 22.74
N LEU A 11 28.22 -7.32 22.59
CA LEU A 11 29.09 -6.65 21.63
C LEU A 11 28.71 -6.99 20.18
N THR A 12 28.39 -8.25 19.88
CA THR A 12 28.01 -8.64 18.51
C THR A 12 26.65 -8.06 18.12
N ALA A 13 25.68 -8.00 19.05
CA ALA A 13 24.38 -7.37 18.82
C ALA A 13 24.52 -5.86 18.54
N GLY A 14 25.33 -5.15 19.34
CA GLY A 14 25.59 -3.72 19.11
C GLY A 14 26.29 -3.45 17.77
N LEU A 15 27.24 -4.29 17.39
CA LEU A 15 27.98 -4.16 16.13
C LEU A 15 27.08 -4.41 14.90
N ALA A 16 26.17 -5.40 15.00
CA ALA A 16 25.17 -5.69 13.96
C ALA A 16 24.16 -4.53 13.79
N ALA A 17 23.70 -3.94 14.90
CA ALA A 17 22.80 -2.78 14.86
C ALA A 17 23.48 -1.55 14.24
N ALA A 18 24.73 -1.27 14.61
CA ALA A 18 25.51 -0.18 14.03
C ALA A 18 25.74 -0.36 12.52
N ALA A 19 26.05 -1.59 12.08
CA ALA A 19 26.20 -1.92 10.67
C ALA A 19 24.89 -1.71 9.89
N LEU A 20 23.75 -2.11 10.45
CA LEU A 20 22.43 -1.95 9.81
C LEU A 20 22.07 -0.47 9.57
N VAL A 21 22.33 0.39 10.57
CA VAL A 21 22.11 1.85 10.47
C VAL A 21 23.01 2.49 9.41
N LEU A 22 24.27 2.07 9.35
CA LEU A 22 25.24 2.50 8.33
C LEU A 22 24.83 2.06 6.92
N PHE A 23 24.35 0.83 6.75
CA PHE A 23 23.89 0.30 5.46
C PHE A 23 22.62 1.00 4.95
N ARG A 24 21.74 1.43 5.86
CA ARG A 24 20.46 2.06 5.51
C ARG A 24 20.57 3.56 5.20
N SER A 25 21.69 4.19 5.55
CA SER A 25 21.90 5.64 5.41
C SER A 25 22.75 5.98 4.18
N ARG A 26 22.11 6.18 3.02
CA ARG A 26 22.71 6.87 1.85
C ARG A 26 22.05 8.25 1.76
N PRO A 27 22.70 9.39 2.08
CA PRO A 27 24.06 9.78 1.67
C PRO A 27 25.02 10.21 2.81
N ARG A 28 26.30 10.32 2.44
CA ARG A 28 27.51 10.48 3.27
C ARG A 28 27.68 11.90 3.81
N SER A 29 26.88 12.30 4.81
CA SER A 29 27.14 13.53 5.59
C SER A 29 27.81 13.19 6.92
N TRP A 30 28.74 14.03 7.39
CA TRP A 30 29.47 13.80 8.65
C TRP A 30 28.55 13.76 9.88
N ALA A 31 27.30 14.23 9.74
CA ALA A 31 26.25 14.08 10.73
C ALA A 31 25.84 12.60 10.96
N SER A 32 26.04 11.71 9.98
CA SER A 32 25.71 10.28 10.11
C SER A 32 26.66 9.56 11.07
N VAL A 33 27.90 10.02 11.21
CA VAL A 33 28.90 9.40 12.11
C VAL A 33 28.57 9.71 13.56
N GLY A 34 28.17 10.95 13.87
CA GLY A 34 27.69 11.32 15.20
C GLY A 34 26.41 10.58 15.58
N SER A 35 25.48 10.43 14.64
CA SER A 35 24.25 9.64 14.83
C SER A 35 24.53 8.16 15.09
N ALA A 36 25.55 7.56 14.45
CA ALA A 36 25.90 6.16 14.65
C ALA A 36 26.51 5.90 16.03
N ALA A 37 27.37 6.80 16.53
CA ALA A 37 27.93 6.71 17.88
C ALA A 37 26.84 6.89 18.96
N ALA A 38 25.91 7.84 18.76
CA ALA A 38 24.77 8.02 19.65
C ALA A 38 23.83 6.80 19.64
N ALA A 39 23.54 6.23 18.47
CA ALA A 39 22.72 5.02 18.34
C ALA A 39 23.36 3.81 19.05
N PHE A 40 24.70 3.67 18.99
CA PHE A 40 25.42 2.63 19.71
C PHE A 40 25.48 2.89 21.22
N ALA A 41 25.53 4.13 21.69
CA ALA A 41 25.53 4.41 23.14
C ALA A 41 24.12 4.27 23.75
N LEU A 42 23.07 4.63 23.01
CA LEU A 42 21.70 4.61 23.50
C LEU A 42 20.96 3.30 23.20
N TRP A 43 21.58 2.31 22.57
CA TRP A 43 20.89 1.10 22.11
C TRP A 43 20.02 0.37 23.16
N PRO A 44 20.40 0.19 24.45
CA PRO A 44 19.51 -0.48 25.41
C PRO A 44 18.27 0.35 25.75
N LEU A 45 18.34 1.68 25.61
CA LEU A 45 17.22 2.58 25.87
C LEU A 45 16.19 2.55 24.73
N TRP A 46 16.63 2.30 23.49
CA TRP A 46 15.76 2.23 22.31
C TRP A 46 15.47 0.80 21.86
N LEU A 47 16.14 -0.22 22.41
CA LEU A 47 15.87 -1.62 22.10
C LEU A 47 14.39 -1.99 22.24
N PRO A 48 13.64 -1.56 23.28
CA PRO A 48 12.21 -1.84 23.37
C PRO A 48 11.41 -1.16 22.27
N PHE A 49 11.86 0.00 21.77
CA PHE A 49 11.22 0.76 20.70
C PHE A 49 11.63 0.30 19.30
N ALA A 50 12.80 -0.32 19.16
CA ALA A 50 13.30 -0.93 17.93
C ALA A 50 12.77 -2.36 17.75
N LEU A 51 12.54 -3.07 18.87
CA LEU A 51 11.84 -4.36 18.92
C LEU A 51 10.33 -4.19 18.94
N ALA A 52 9.81 -3.01 19.31
CA ALA A 52 8.44 -2.68 19.00
C ALA A 52 8.28 -2.90 17.49
N PRO A 53 7.27 -3.66 17.05
CA PRO A 53 7.06 -3.90 15.63
C PRO A 53 7.07 -2.52 14.99
N ALA A 54 8.02 -2.31 14.08
CA ALA A 54 8.10 -1.05 13.35
C ALA A 54 6.66 -0.78 12.92
N ARG A 55 6.06 0.32 13.41
CA ARG A 55 4.78 0.78 12.91
C ARG A 55 4.99 0.85 11.42
N GLU A 56 4.57 -0.20 10.71
CA GLU A 56 4.62 -0.23 9.27
C GLU A 56 3.95 1.08 8.88
N ARG A 57 4.54 1.82 7.93
CA ARG A 57 3.88 3.01 7.36
C ARG A 57 2.41 2.63 7.21
N GLY A 58 1.56 3.29 8.01
CA GLY A 58 0.34 2.67 8.53
C GLY A 58 -0.49 2.00 7.43
N PRO A 59 -1.26 0.94 7.74
CA PRO A 59 -2.21 0.36 6.78
C PRO A 59 -3.00 1.44 6.01
N ALA A 60 -3.47 2.47 6.72
CA ALA A 60 -4.08 3.68 6.16
C ALA A 60 -3.30 4.35 5.03
N ARG A 61 -1.98 4.44 5.16
CA ARG A 61 -1.11 5.05 4.16
C ARG A 61 -1.01 4.19 2.91
N ARG A 62 -0.87 2.86 3.06
CA ARG A 62 -0.86 1.94 1.92
C ARG A 62 -2.20 1.98 1.18
N GLU A 63 -3.30 2.03 1.91
CA GLU A 63 -4.66 2.12 1.36
C GLU A 63 -4.86 3.41 0.56
N ARG A 64 -4.45 4.56 1.11
CA ARG A 64 -4.49 5.85 0.39
C ARG A 64 -3.59 5.85 -0.84
N GLU A 65 -2.40 5.27 -0.75
CA GLU A 65 -1.50 5.11 -1.89
C GLU A 65 -2.13 4.19 -2.97
N ALA A 66 -2.85 3.13 -2.58
CA ALA A 66 -3.55 2.24 -3.50
C ALA A 66 -4.74 2.96 -4.19
N VAL A 67 -5.61 3.61 -3.43
CA VAL A 67 -6.72 4.42 -3.95
C VAL A 67 -6.21 5.47 -4.94
N GLN A 68 -5.18 6.23 -4.55
CA GLN A 68 -4.58 7.25 -5.42
C GLN A 68 -3.94 6.63 -6.67
N GLY A 69 -3.30 5.46 -6.53
CA GLY A 69 -2.72 4.71 -7.64
C GLY A 69 -3.76 4.28 -8.66
N ILE A 70 -4.89 3.73 -8.21
CA ILE A 70 -6.02 3.34 -9.05
C ILE A 70 -6.61 4.57 -9.75
N SER A 71 -6.87 5.66 -9.02
CA SER A 71 -7.43 6.86 -9.62
C SER A 71 -6.53 7.44 -10.73
N LEU A 72 -5.22 7.43 -10.50
CA LEU A 72 -4.24 7.87 -11.48
C LEU A 72 -4.17 6.92 -12.69
N ALA A 73 -4.24 5.61 -12.48
CA ALA A 73 -4.24 4.62 -13.55
C ALA A 73 -5.49 4.76 -14.44
N VAL A 74 -6.68 4.91 -13.84
CA VAL A 74 -7.95 5.11 -14.55
C VAL A 74 -7.96 6.43 -15.32
N ALA A 75 -7.47 7.52 -14.72
CA ALA A 75 -7.35 8.81 -15.42
C ALA A 75 -6.41 8.72 -16.63
N ARG A 76 -5.24 8.08 -16.47
CA ARG A 76 -4.29 7.86 -17.58
C ARG A 76 -4.86 6.98 -18.67
N ALA A 77 -5.58 5.91 -18.32
CA ALA A 77 -6.24 5.03 -19.26
C ALA A 77 -7.25 5.81 -20.12
N ARG A 78 -8.08 6.64 -19.48
CA ARG A 78 -9.03 7.52 -20.17
C ARG A 78 -8.33 8.52 -21.09
N ASP A 79 -7.28 9.18 -20.61
CA ASP A 79 -6.52 10.14 -21.42
C ASP A 79 -5.84 9.47 -22.63
N ALA A 80 -5.38 8.23 -22.48
CA ALA A 80 -4.76 7.46 -23.55
C ALA A 80 -5.74 7.05 -24.66
N VAL A 81 -7.00 6.85 -24.29
CA VAL A 81 -8.10 6.41 -25.18
C VAL A 81 -8.77 7.57 -25.91
N ARG A 82 -8.67 8.79 -25.38
CA ARG A 82 -9.33 9.97 -25.95
C ARG A 82 -8.88 10.24 -27.40
N GLY A 83 -9.84 10.35 -28.32
CA GLY A 83 -9.57 10.56 -29.74
C GLY A 83 -9.05 9.33 -30.49
N THR A 84 -9.15 8.15 -29.88
CA THR A 84 -8.88 6.85 -30.53
C THR A 84 -10.21 6.12 -30.79
N ASP A 85 -10.19 5.10 -31.65
CA ASP A 85 -11.35 4.24 -31.89
C ASP A 85 -11.83 3.49 -30.62
N LEU A 86 -11.00 3.45 -29.58
CA LEU A 86 -11.29 2.83 -28.28
C LEU A 86 -12.09 3.74 -27.35
N GLU A 87 -12.41 4.98 -27.72
CA GLU A 87 -13.18 5.91 -26.88
C GLU A 87 -14.57 5.40 -26.51
N GLY A 88 -15.14 4.52 -27.34
CA GLY A 88 -16.37 3.80 -27.03
C GLY A 88 -16.23 2.70 -25.97
N ALA A 89 -15.02 2.14 -25.80
CA ALA A 89 -14.78 1.02 -24.89
C ALA A 89 -14.66 1.48 -23.44
N LEU A 90 -13.90 2.54 -23.17
CA LEU A 90 -13.80 3.16 -21.84
C LEU A 90 -14.47 4.54 -21.86
N THR A 91 -15.77 4.56 -21.61
CA THR A 91 -16.51 5.83 -21.62
C THR A 91 -16.12 6.71 -20.43
N ALA A 92 -16.32 8.02 -20.55
CA ALA A 92 -16.17 8.96 -19.43
C ALA A 92 -17.01 8.56 -18.21
N ARG A 93 -18.18 7.95 -18.46
CA ARG A 93 -19.09 7.47 -17.42
C ARG A 93 -18.55 6.25 -16.70
N ASP A 94 -17.91 5.32 -17.43
CA ASP A 94 -17.29 4.14 -16.83
C ASP A 94 -16.12 4.54 -15.93
N ALA A 95 -15.23 5.41 -16.42
CA ALA A 95 -14.11 5.91 -15.64
C ALA A 95 -14.59 6.60 -14.34
N GLU A 96 -15.63 7.43 -14.43
CA GLU A 96 -16.22 8.10 -13.27
C GLU A 96 -16.83 7.09 -12.27
N ALA A 97 -17.56 6.08 -12.76
CA ALA A 97 -18.15 5.04 -11.91
C ALA A 97 -17.09 4.24 -11.15
N ILE A 98 -15.96 3.93 -11.80
CA ILE A 98 -14.81 3.27 -11.17
C ILE A 98 -14.22 4.15 -10.07
N LEU A 99 -13.98 5.43 -10.37
CA LEU A 99 -13.42 6.39 -9.40
C LEU A 99 -14.33 6.55 -8.17
N GLN A 100 -15.64 6.68 -8.38
CA GLN A 100 -16.61 6.79 -7.29
C GLN A 100 -16.68 5.53 -6.42
N ALA A 101 -16.54 4.34 -7.00
CA ALA A 101 -16.52 3.09 -6.25
C ALA A 101 -15.25 2.99 -5.38
N VAL A 102 -14.10 3.32 -5.95
CA VAL A 102 -12.81 3.30 -5.23
C VAL A 102 -12.80 4.32 -4.09
N ASP A 103 -13.30 5.53 -4.32
CA ASP A 103 -13.41 6.57 -3.29
C ASP A 103 -14.33 6.15 -2.13
N ARG A 104 -15.46 5.50 -2.46
CA ARG A 104 -16.38 4.95 -1.45
C ARG A 104 -15.71 3.91 -0.56
N ILE A 105 -14.92 3.00 -1.13
CA ILE A 105 -14.18 2.00 -0.35
C ILE A 105 -13.10 2.67 0.51
N GLY A 106 -12.39 3.65 -0.05
CA GLY A 106 -11.44 4.47 0.72
C GLY A 106 -12.10 5.10 1.95
N GLY A 107 -13.28 5.70 1.79
CA GLY A 107 -14.05 6.26 2.89
C GLY A 107 -14.53 5.21 3.90
N ARG A 108 -14.91 4.00 3.44
CA ARG A 108 -15.29 2.88 4.31
C ARG A 108 -14.11 2.38 5.14
N LEU A 109 -12.92 2.27 4.55
CA LEU A 109 -11.69 1.90 5.23
C LEU A 109 -11.28 2.92 6.29
N ASP A 110 -11.30 4.22 5.96
CA ASP A 110 -11.04 5.31 6.92
C ASP A 110 -12.04 5.25 8.10
N ALA A 111 -13.33 4.94 7.84
CA ALA A 111 -14.34 4.79 8.88
C ALA A 111 -14.09 3.57 9.78
N ILE A 112 -13.75 2.41 9.19
CA ILE A 112 -13.41 1.19 9.95
C ILE A 112 -12.17 1.43 10.81
N GLU A 113 -11.15 2.09 10.29
CA GLU A 113 -9.95 2.43 11.06
C GLU A 113 -10.28 3.38 12.22
N GLY A 114 -11.12 4.39 11.98
CA GLY A 114 -11.64 5.26 13.03
C GLY A 114 -12.37 4.49 14.13
N GLU A 115 -13.22 3.53 13.77
CA GLU A 115 -13.91 2.67 14.72
C GLU A 115 -12.98 1.74 15.49
N LEU A 116 -11.96 1.19 14.84
CA LEU A 116 -10.95 0.33 15.46
C LEU A 116 -10.08 1.12 16.44
N ALA A 117 -9.68 2.33 16.07
CA ALA A 117 -8.90 3.22 16.94
C ALA A 117 -9.69 3.68 18.18
N ALA A 118 -10.99 3.91 18.02
CA ALA A 118 -11.88 4.31 19.12
C ALA A 118 -12.36 3.12 19.98
N SER A 119 -12.23 1.88 19.49
CA SER A 119 -12.81 0.71 20.14
C SER A 119 -11.95 0.14 21.27
N ALA A 120 -12.47 0.21 22.50
CA ALA A 120 -12.19 -0.75 23.57
C ALA A 120 -13.25 -1.89 23.61
N GLY A 121 -13.91 -2.13 22.46
CA GLY A 121 -15.12 -2.96 22.36
C GLY A 121 -14.87 -4.48 22.45
N PRO A 122 -15.94 -5.28 22.48
CA PRO A 122 -15.85 -6.75 22.54
C PRO A 122 -15.01 -7.31 21.38
N ALA A 123 -14.15 -8.30 21.67
CA ALA A 123 -13.23 -8.91 20.70
C ALA A 123 -13.91 -9.32 19.38
N ARG A 124 -15.15 -9.84 19.45
CA ARG A 124 -15.94 -10.24 18.27
C ARG A 124 -16.20 -9.09 17.29
N ARG A 125 -16.44 -7.87 17.79
CA ARG A 125 -16.65 -6.68 16.93
C ARG A 125 -15.34 -6.32 16.24
N VAL A 126 -14.23 -6.29 16.97
CA VAL A 126 -12.90 -6.01 16.42
C VAL A 126 -12.55 -7.03 15.34
N THR A 127 -12.74 -8.33 15.59
CA THR A 127 -12.51 -9.38 14.59
C THR A 127 -13.35 -9.17 13.33
N ARG A 128 -14.63 -8.80 13.47
CA ARG A 128 -15.50 -8.53 12.32
C ARG A 128 -15.03 -7.31 11.52
N LEU A 129 -14.64 -6.22 12.19
CA LEU A 129 -14.15 -5.01 11.55
C LEU A 129 -12.83 -5.27 10.80
N VAL A 130 -11.91 -6.04 11.40
CA VAL A 130 -10.66 -6.44 10.75
C VAL A 130 -10.94 -7.31 9.51
N ALA A 131 -11.84 -8.29 9.62
CA ALA A 131 -12.20 -9.12 8.47
C ALA A 131 -12.82 -8.31 7.32
N LEU A 132 -13.64 -7.31 7.64
CA LEU A 132 -14.20 -6.39 6.65
C LEU A 132 -13.11 -5.52 6.01
N GLN A 133 -12.18 -5.00 6.82
CA GLN A 133 -11.04 -4.21 6.35
C GLN A 133 -10.15 -5.02 5.40
N ASP A 134 -9.88 -6.28 5.73
CA ASP A 134 -9.04 -7.15 4.90
C ASP A 134 -9.72 -7.53 3.58
N ALA A 135 -11.04 -7.73 3.59
CA ALA A 135 -11.81 -7.96 2.36
C ALA A 135 -11.79 -6.73 1.44
N ASP A 136 -11.96 -5.52 2.01
CA ASP A 136 -11.91 -4.27 1.25
C ASP A 136 -10.52 -4.01 0.65
N ARG A 137 -9.45 -4.31 1.41
CA ARG A 137 -8.07 -4.23 0.91
C ARG A 137 -7.83 -5.17 -0.26
N ALA A 138 -8.23 -6.43 -0.12
CA ALA A 138 -8.06 -7.42 -1.18
C ALA A 138 -8.78 -6.98 -2.46
N ALA A 139 -9.99 -6.46 -2.34
CA ALA A 139 -10.75 -5.98 -3.49
C ALA A 139 -10.12 -4.73 -4.15
N LEU A 140 -9.54 -3.81 -3.37
CA LEU A 140 -8.77 -2.69 -3.92
C LEU A 140 -7.51 -3.15 -4.66
N ASP A 141 -6.78 -4.13 -4.13
CA ASP A 141 -5.59 -4.68 -4.76
C ASP A 141 -5.94 -5.33 -6.12
N GLU A 142 -7.05 -6.07 -6.20
CA GLU A 142 -7.54 -6.66 -7.45
C GLU A 142 -7.94 -5.58 -8.48
N VAL A 143 -8.66 -4.53 -8.05
CA VAL A 143 -9.02 -3.42 -8.95
C VAL A 143 -7.79 -2.68 -9.45
N ARG A 144 -6.78 -2.49 -8.60
CA ARG A 144 -5.49 -1.91 -9.02
C ARG A 144 -4.83 -2.74 -10.10
N GLU A 145 -4.74 -4.06 -9.91
CA GLU A 145 -4.15 -4.96 -10.88
C GLU A 145 -4.88 -4.90 -12.23
N LEU A 146 -6.21 -4.93 -12.22
CA LEU A 146 -7.02 -4.78 -13.44
C LEU A 146 -6.82 -3.42 -14.13
N ALA A 147 -6.75 -2.33 -13.35
CA ALA A 147 -6.52 -0.98 -13.89
C ALA A 147 -5.11 -0.83 -14.49
N GLU A 148 -4.10 -1.43 -13.88
CA GLU A 148 -2.72 -1.44 -14.38
C GLU A 148 -2.58 -2.28 -15.67
N MET A 149 -3.23 -3.45 -15.72
CA MET A 149 -3.31 -4.26 -16.93
C MET A 149 -4.01 -3.51 -18.05
N LEU A 150 -5.17 -2.89 -17.77
CA LEU A 150 -5.91 -2.08 -18.74
C LEU A 150 -5.05 -0.93 -19.28
N ALA A 151 -4.36 -0.19 -18.40
CA ALA A 151 -3.48 0.89 -18.82
C ALA A 151 -2.32 0.38 -19.72
N THR A 152 -1.79 -0.80 -19.43
CA THR A 152 -0.74 -1.45 -20.23
C THR A 152 -1.27 -1.86 -21.61
N GLU A 153 -2.41 -2.55 -21.66
CA GLU A 153 -3.05 -2.97 -22.92
C GLU A 153 -3.47 -1.78 -23.79
N LEU A 154 -4.00 -0.71 -23.19
CA LEU A 154 -4.31 0.52 -23.92
C LEU A 154 -3.06 1.19 -24.50
N THR A 155 -1.96 1.15 -23.75
CA THR A 155 -0.66 1.63 -24.25
C THR A 155 -0.18 0.77 -25.42
N LEU A 156 -0.39 -0.55 -25.40
CA LEU A 156 -0.05 -1.45 -26.51
C LEU A 156 -0.99 -1.27 -27.71
N ALA A 157 -2.29 -1.11 -27.48
CA ALA A 157 -3.30 -0.88 -28.50
C ALA A 157 -3.04 0.42 -29.28
N ARG A 158 -2.57 1.47 -28.60
CA ARG A 158 -2.12 2.72 -29.24
C ARG A 158 -1.00 2.50 -30.27
N HIS A 159 -0.22 1.43 -30.15
CA HIS A 159 0.84 1.03 -31.09
C HIS A 159 0.38 -0.07 -32.07
N GLY A 160 -0.92 -0.35 -32.14
CA GLY A 160 -1.51 -1.35 -33.04
C GLY A 160 -1.31 -2.80 -32.60
N ARG A 161 -1.13 -3.08 -31.30
CA ARG A 161 -0.81 -4.42 -30.77
C ARG A 161 -1.76 -4.95 -29.68
N GLY A 162 -2.87 -4.27 -29.41
CA GLY A 162 -3.74 -4.61 -28.27
C GLY A 162 -5.04 -5.27 -28.71
N ASP A 163 -5.20 -6.55 -28.39
CA ASP A 163 -6.44 -7.32 -28.59
C ASP A 163 -7.18 -7.57 -27.26
N GLY A 164 -6.57 -7.23 -26.12
CA GLY A 164 -7.03 -7.56 -24.76
C GLY A 164 -7.84 -6.48 -24.03
N VAL A 165 -8.17 -5.36 -24.68
CA VAL A 165 -8.77 -4.20 -24.01
C VAL A 165 -10.22 -4.48 -23.56
N GLU A 166 -11.05 -5.03 -24.44
CA GLU A 166 -12.48 -5.24 -24.15
C GLU A 166 -12.73 -6.22 -22.99
N PRO A 167 -12.08 -7.39 -22.92
CA PRO A 167 -12.24 -8.31 -21.79
C PRO A 167 -11.84 -7.69 -20.45
N LEU A 168 -10.76 -6.88 -20.44
CA LEU A 168 -10.30 -6.21 -19.22
C LEU A 168 -11.29 -5.16 -18.73
N ILE A 169 -11.94 -4.42 -19.63
CA ILE A 169 -12.97 -3.43 -19.26
C ILE A 169 -14.20 -4.13 -18.67
N VAL A 170 -14.64 -5.24 -19.27
CA VAL A 170 -15.77 -6.03 -18.75
C VAL A 170 -15.48 -6.55 -17.35
N GLU A 171 -14.29 -7.14 -17.14
CA GLU A 171 -13.89 -7.65 -15.83
C GLU A 171 -13.75 -6.53 -14.79
N LEU A 172 -13.11 -5.40 -15.17
CA LEU A 172 -12.98 -4.24 -14.29
C LEU A 172 -14.35 -3.68 -13.88
N ARG A 173 -15.30 -3.60 -14.81
CA ARG A 173 -16.68 -3.17 -14.52
C ARG A 173 -17.37 -4.17 -13.58
N ALA A 174 -17.28 -5.46 -13.85
CA ALA A 174 -17.87 -6.50 -13.00
C ALA A 174 -17.33 -6.45 -11.57
N ARG A 175 -16.02 -6.23 -11.41
CA ARG A 175 -15.38 -6.11 -10.09
C ARG A 175 -15.81 -4.85 -9.34
N VAL A 176 -15.92 -3.73 -10.05
CA VAL A 176 -16.40 -2.47 -9.51
C VAL A 176 -17.88 -2.54 -9.11
N GLU A 177 -18.72 -3.21 -9.90
CA GLU A 177 -20.12 -3.47 -9.55
C GLU A 177 -20.25 -4.38 -8.32
N ALA A 178 -19.42 -5.42 -8.22
CA ALA A 178 -19.37 -6.29 -7.03
C ALA A 178 -19.00 -5.49 -5.78
N LEU A 179 -18.06 -4.56 -5.90
CA LEU A 179 -17.66 -3.65 -4.84
C LEU A 179 -18.78 -2.69 -4.41
N GLN A 180 -19.56 -2.17 -5.36
CA GLN A 180 -20.68 -1.28 -5.06
C GLN A 180 -21.80 -1.99 -4.30
N ASN A 181 -21.95 -3.30 -4.48
CA ASN A 181 -22.97 -4.13 -3.85
C ASN A 181 -22.50 -4.82 -2.54
N SER A 182 -21.23 -4.68 -2.17
CA SER A 182 -20.65 -5.17 -0.92
C SER A 182 -20.89 -4.24 0.26
#